data_AF-A0A3M7MSX1-F1
#
_entry.id   AF-A0A3M7MSX1-F1
#
_cell.length_a   1.000
_cell.length_b   1.000
_cell.length_c   1.000
_cell.angle_alpha   90.00
_cell.angle_beta   90.00
_cell.angle_gamma   90.00
#
_symmetry.space_group_name_H-M   'P 1'
#
loop_
_entity.id
_entity.type
_entity.pdbx_description
1 polymer ?
#
loop_
_entity_poly.entity_id
_entity_poly.type
_entity_poly.pdbx_seq_one_letter_code
_entity_poly.pdbx_strand_id
1 'polypeptide(L)'
;MGWASYFVSKGYTVYLTDQSQRGRSPWNPYADDAYVIPITSYCEKFWTATKSSAAIWPQAALHTQFPGTGKQGDPTFDAFYASQVPALTDRGLTEQLAKEALTALLDHIGPAYLITHSQGGPHGFVAADNRPDLIKGLVSLEPEGPPFINEVIHVTGEVVRPYGITVTPIAYDPPLAQASELDTTIVSPAGPGKCKLILQAGNARKLRNLSKVPILLVSTEASYHAVYDHCTVQYLQQGGVHVEWLDLPELGIHGNGHLMFMEKNNLDIASTIEQWIARRNS
;
A
#
# COMPACT_ATOMS: atom_id res chain seq x y z
N MET A 1 17.52 1.51 13.99
CA MET A 1 16.76 2.79 13.97
C MET A 1 15.55 2.60 13.07
N GLY A 2 14.37 3.07 13.47
CA GLY A 2 13.15 3.00 12.64
C GLY A 2 12.95 4.26 11.79
N TRP A 3 12.03 4.20 10.82
CA TRP A 3 11.78 5.31 9.89
C TRP A 3 11.31 6.60 10.57
N ALA A 4 10.46 6.53 11.60
CA ALA A 4 10.04 7.72 12.33
C ALA A 4 11.24 8.48 12.92
N SER A 5 12.16 7.78 13.58
CA SER A 5 13.41 8.37 14.10
C SER A 5 14.31 8.89 12.98
N TYR A 6 14.38 8.17 11.85
CA TYR A 6 15.13 8.61 10.67
C TYR A 6 14.59 9.94 10.12
N PHE A 7 13.30 10.06 9.84
CA PHE A 7 12.71 11.29 9.32
C PHE A 7 12.82 12.45 10.32
N VAL A 8 12.66 12.21 11.63
CA VAL A 8 12.91 13.23 12.65
C VAL A 8 14.37 13.72 12.60
N SER A 9 15.34 12.80 12.46
CA SER A 9 16.77 13.17 12.32
C SER A 9 17.08 13.97 11.05
N LYS A 10 16.20 13.92 10.05
CA LYS A 10 16.28 14.69 8.81
C LYS A 10 15.55 16.04 8.88
N GLY A 11 14.97 16.38 10.03
CA GLY A 11 14.30 17.66 10.27
C GLY A 11 12.81 17.67 9.92
N TYR A 12 12.21 16.51 9.63
CA TYR A 12 10.77 16.42 9.39
C TYR A 12 9.99 16.34 10.71
N THR A 13 8.86 17.05 10.77
CA THR A 13 7.81 16.75 11.76
C THR A 13 7.09 15.47 11.33
N VAL A 14 7.09 14.45 12.18
CA VAL A 14 6.50 13.14 11.88
C VAL A 14 5.23 12.93 12.69
N TYR A 15 4.12 12.70 11.99
CA TYR A 15 2.85 12.26 12.57
C TYR A 15 2.70 10.76 12.34
N LEU A 16 2.81 9.96 13.41
CA LEU A 16 2.58 8.52 13.36
C LEU A 16 1.17 8.23 13.87
N THR A 17 0.33 7.62 13.04
CA THR A 17 -1.09 7.43 13.31
C THR A 17 -1.44 5.97 13.52
N ASP A 18 -2.34 5.70 14.47
CA ASP A 18 -3.11 4.46 14.52
C ASP A 18 -4.43 4.68 13.76
N GLN A 19 -4.71 3.89 12.72
CA GLN A 19 -5.96 4.00 11.97
C GLN A 19 -7.18 3.85 12.88
N SER A 20 -8.32 4.43 12.51
CA SER A 20 -9.59 4.24 13.23
C SER A 20 -9.87 2.76 13.50
N GLN A 21 -10.34 2.46 14.72
CA GLN A 21 -10.61 1.10 15.21
C GLN A 21 -9.39 0.16 15.17
N ARG A 22 -8.20 0.70 15.49
CA ARG A 22 -6.94 -0.06 15.64
C ARG A 22 -6.09 0.53 16.75
N GLY A 23 -5.50 -0.34 17.58
CA GLY A 23 -4.51 0.08 18.58
C GLY A 23 -5.06 1.14 19.54
N ARG A 24 -4.45 2.32 19.56
CA ARG A 24 -4.86 3.44 20.42
C ARG A 24 -6.10 4.19 19.93
N SER A 25 -6.56 3.90 18.72
CA SER A 25 -7.82 4.37 18.17
C SER A 25 -8.87 3.28 18.42
N PRO A 26 -9.64 3.34 19.51
CA PRO A 26 -10.45 2.21 19.97
C PRO A 26 -11.52 1.80 18.96
N TRP A 27 -11.87 0.51 18.96
CA TRP A 27 -13.02 0.02 18.20
C TRP A 27 -14.35 0.47 18.82
N ASN A 28 -15.44 0.41 18.03
CA ASN A 28 -16.79 0.61 18.55
C ASN A 28 -17.35 -0.72 19.10
N PRO A 29 -17.46 -0.92 20.43
CA PRO A 29 -17.92 -2.20 20.99
C PRO A 29 -19.42 -2.46 20.79
N TYR A 30 -20.16 -1.47 20.26
CA TYR A 30 -21.60 -1.57 19.98
C TYR A 30 -21.90 -1.86 18.51
N ALA A 31 -20.89 -1.83 17.63
CA ALA A 31 -21.04 -2.21 16.24
C ALA A 31 -20.86 -3.73 16.09
N ASP A 32 -21.59 -4.33 15.16
CA ASP A 32 -21.44 -5.75 14.78
C ASP A 32 -20.29 -5.92 13.77
N ASP A 33 -19.13 -5.39 14.14
CA ASP A 33 -17.93 -5.33 13.31
C ASP A 33 -17.06 -6.57 13.53
N ALA A 34 -16.60 -7.21 12.44
CA ALA A 34 -15.71 -8.36 12.51
C ALA A 34 -14.23 -7.96 12.49
N TYR A 35 -13.44 -8.57 13.37
CA TYR A 35 -12.01 -8.33 13.50
C TYR A 35 -11.20 -9.62 13.38
N VAL A 36 -10.00 -9.50 12.84
CA VAL A 36 -9.06 -10.61 12.68
C VAL A 36 -7.67 -10.22 13.17
N ILE A 37 -6.98 -11.14 13.84
CA ILE A 37 -5.53 -11.06 14.04
C ILE A 37 -4.91 -12.10 13.08
N PRO A 38 -3.91 -11.74 12.27
CA PRO A 38 -3.21 -12.70 11.43
C PRO A 38 -2.56 -13.77 12.32
N ILE A 39 -2.72 -15.04 11.94
CA ILE A 39 -2.05 -16.15 12.63
C ILE A 39 -0.54 -16.14 12.31
N THR A 40 0.28 -16.75 13.17
CA THR A 40 1.75 -16.78 13.00
C THR A 40 2.18 -17.34 11.65
N SER A 41 1.56 -18.44 11.20
CA SER A 41 1.87 -19.04 9.90
C SER A 41 1.56 -18.14 8.71
N TYR A 42 0.54 -17.28 8.81
CA TYR A 42 0.26 -16.26 7.80
C TYR A 42 1.37 -15.20 7.79
N CYS A 43 1.78 -14.73 8.97
CA CYS A 43 2.85 -13.75 9.13
C CYS A 43 4.18 -14.24 8.56
N GLU A 44 4.59 -15.46 8.90
CA GLU A 44 5.80 -16.09 8.36
C GLU A 44 5.76 -16.17 6.84
N LYS A 45 4.63 -16.66 6.33
CA LYS A 45 4.43 -16.95 4.91
C LYS A 45 4.50 -15.69 4.06
N PHE A 46 3.84 -14.61 4.47
CA PHE A 46 3.67 -13.41 3.63
C PHE A 46 4.54 -12.22 4.01
N TRP A 47 5.11 -12.19 5.22
CA TRP A 47 5.78 -10.99 5.72
C TRP A 47 7.22 -11.24 6.18
N THR A 48 7.45 -12.18 7.10
CA THR A 48 8.73 -12.25 7.83
C THR A 48 9.68 -13.33 7.32
N ALA A 49 9.18 -14.42 6.75
CA ALA A 49 9.97 -15.56 6.27
C ALA A 49 9.55 -16.02 4.87
N THR A 50 9.24 -15.06 3.99
CA THR A 50 8.63 -15.32 2.67
C THR A 50 9.41 -16.27 1.77
N LYS A 51 10.71 -16.50 2.00
CA LYS A 51 11.50 -17.50 1.27
C LYS A 51 10.87 -18.90 1.22
N SER A 52 10.10 -19.28 2.25
CA SER A 52 9.35 -20.55 2.28
C SER A 52 8.13 -20.58 1.35
N SER A 53 7.74 -19.43 0.80
CA SER A 53 6.57 -19.23 -0.06
C SER A 53 6.89 -19.16 -1.55
N ALA A 54 8.10 -19.56 -1.97
CA ALA A 54 8.54 -19.52 -3.37
C ALA A 54 7.63 -20.34 -4.32
N ALA A 55 6.90 -21.33 -3.80
CA ALA A 55 5.92 -22.10 -4.56
C ALA A 55 4.63 -21.32 -4.87
N ILE A 56 4.40 -20.17 -4.22
CA ILE A 56 3.20 -19.34 -4.37
C ILE A 56 3.52 -18.13 -5.26
N TRP A 57 4.63 -17.45 -4.99
CA TRP A 57 5.22 -16.49 -5.92
C TRP A 57 6.75 -16.73 -5.97
N PRO A 58 7.34 -16.91 -7.16
CA PRO A 58 8.75 -17.28 -7.28
C PRO A 58 9.74 -16.32 -6.60
N GLN A 59 9.42 -15.02 -6.63
CA GLN A 59 10.29 -13.97 -6.10
C GLN A 59 10.50 -14.06 -4.59
N ALA A 60 9.61 -14.75 -3.86
CA ALA A 60 9.77 -14.98 -2.42
C ALA A 60 11.12 -15.62 -2.09
N ALA A 61 11.67 -16.45 -2.99
CA ALA A 61 12.96 -17.11 -2.85
C ALA A 61 14.13 -16.13 -2.60
N LEU A 62 13.98 -14.88 -3.02
CA LEU A 62 14.99 -13.81 -2.94
C LEU A 62 15.02 -13.12 -1.57
N HIS A 63 14.05 -13.39 -0.69
CA HIS A 63 13.95 -12.72 0.60
C HIS A 63 15.13 -13.04 1.51
N THR A 64 15.86 -11.98 1.90
CA THR A 64 17.08 -12.07 2.69
C THR A 64 17.26 -10.94 3.71
N GLN A 65 16.41 -9.91 3.68
CA GLN A 65 16.62 -8.70 4.47
C GLN A 65 15.90 -8.68 5.84
N PHE A 66 14.97 -9.60 6.11
CA PHE A 66 14.40 -9.70 7.46
C PHE A 66 15.46 -10.07 8.51
N PRO A 67 15.50 -9.38 9.66
CA PRO A 67 16.42 -9.73 10.74
C PRO A 67 16.04 -11.07 11.39
N GLY A 68 17.04 -11.90 11.69
CA GLY A 68 16.82 -13.25 12.20
C GLY A 68 16.28 -14.21 11.14
N THR A 69 15.59 -15.27 11.57
CA THR A 69 15.00 -16.28 10.68
C THR A 69 13.61 -15.91 10.17
N GLY A 70 12.95 -14.96 10.84
CA GLY A 70 11.58 -14.55 10.55
C GLY A 70 10.51 -15.59 10.88
N LYS A 71 10.85 -16.63 11.66
CA LYS A 71 9.96 -17.73 12.04
C LYS A 71 9.64 -17.73 13.53
N GLN A 72 8.54 -18.36 13.92
CA GLN A 72 8.14 -18.55 15.31
C GLN A 72 9.27 -19.12 16.16
N GLY A 73 9.50 -18.49 17.33
CA GLY A 73 10.59 -18.83 18.26
C GLY A 73 11.89 -18.08 18.00
N ASP A 74 12.00 -17.34 16.89
CA ASP A 74 13.02 -16.31 16.71
C ASP A 74 12.62 -15.04 17.50
N PRO A 75 13.50 -14.47 18.35
CA PRO A 75 13.15 -13.27 19.12
C PRO A 75 12.69 -12.08 18.29
N THR A 76 13.17 -11.97 17.04
CA THR A 76 12.77 -10.90 16.12
C THR A 76 11.33 -11.12 15.63
N PHE A 77 11.00 -12.36 15.26
CA PHE A 77 9.64 -12.71 14.86
C PHE A 77 8.68 -12.57 16.03
N ASP A 78 9.04 -13.06 17.21
CA ASP A 78 8.17 -12.99 18.39
C ASP A 78 7.89 -11.53 18.78
N ALA A 79 8.88 -10.65 18.69
CA ALA A 79 8.70 -9.21 18.88
C ALA A 79 7.81 -8.57 17.80
N PHE A 80 7.96 -8.97 16.53
CA PHE A 80 7.07 -8.55 15.45
C PHE A 80 5.63 -9.04 15.69
N TYR A 81 5.44 -10.30 16.08
CA TYR A 81 4.11 -10.87 16.27
C TYR A 81 3.40 -10.23 17.47
N ALA A 82 4.14 -9.91 18.53
CA ALA A 82 3.63 -9.20 19.71
C ALA A 82 3.17 -7.76 19.41
N SER A 83 3.57 -7.16 18.28
CA SER A 83 3.08 -5.84 17.87
C SER A 83 1.79 -5.90 17.05
N GLN A 84 1.32 -7.09 16.66
CA GLN A 84 0.09 -7.26 15.90
C GLN A 84 -1.13 -7.05 16.80
N VAL A 85 -2.15 -6.38 16.25
CA VAL A 85 -3.41 -6.07 16.94
C VAL A 85 -4.60 -6.35 16.02
N PRO A 86 -5.82 -6.60 16.57
CA PRO A 86 -7.01 -6.89 15.77
C PRO A 86 -7.27 -5.87 14.67
N ALA A 87 -7.58 -6.37 13.48
CA ALA A 87 -7.87 -5.59 12.29
C ALA A 87 -9.31 -5.79 11.83
N LEU A 88 -10.03 -4.70 11.57
CA LEU A 88 -11.35 -4.73 10.96
C LEU A 88 -11.29 -5.43 9.59
N THR A 89 -12.23 -6.33 9.32
CA THR A 89 -12.25 -7.11 8.07
C THR A 89 -12.92 -6.38 6.91
N ASP A 90 -13.89 -5.51 7.19
CA ASP A 90 -14.61 -4.74 6.17
C ASP A 90 -13.72 -3.64 5.57
N ARG A 91 -13.28 -3.85 4.32
CA ARG A 91 -12.41 -2.92 3.57
C ARG A 91 -13.11 -1.61 3.22
N GLY A 92 -14.41 -1.63 2.95
CA GLY A 92 -15.18 -0.43 2.67
C GLY A 92 -15.29 0.45 3.91
N LEU A 93 -15.56 -0.16 5.06
CA LEU A 93 -15.61 0.55 6.33
C LEU A 93 -14.23 1.09 6.74
N THR A 94 -13.14 0.31 6.60
CA THR A 94 -11.79 0.82 6.90
C THR A 94 -11.40 1.99 6.00
N GLU A 95 -11.69 1.91 4.69
CA GLU A 95 -11.39 3.01 3.77
C GLU A 95 -12.21 4.27 4.08
N GLN A 96 -13.51 4.13 4.38
CA GLN A 96 -14.36 5.27 4.74
C GLN A 96 -13.89 5.94 6.03
N LEU A 97 -13.58 5.16 7.07
CA LEU A 97 -13.03 5.69 8.32
C LEU A 97 -11.66 6.35 8.13
N ALA A 98 -10.81 5.78 7.27
CA ALA A 98 -9.51 6.36 6.95
C ALA A 98 -9.66 7.68 6.16
N LYS A 99 -10.61 7.76 5.22
CA LYS A 99 -10.95 9.00 4.51
C LYS A 99 -11.31 10.10 5.50
N GLU A 100 -12.22 9.83 6.44
CA GLU A 100 -12.63 10.81 7.46
C GLU A 100 -11.46 11.24 8.35
N ALA A 101 -10.71 10.28 8.91
CA ALA A 101 -9.62 10.58 9.84
C ALA A 101 -8.43 11.30 9.17
N LEU A 102 -8.00 10.84 8.00
CA LEU A 102 -6.85 11.43 7.30
C LEU A 102 -7.18 12.81 6.75
N THR A 103 -8.37 13.03 6.22
CA THR A 103 -8.76 14.38 5.76
C THR A 103 -8.90 15.35 6.92
N ALA A 104 -9.46 14.94 8.06
CA ALA A 104 -9.50 15.76 9.26
C ALA A 104 -8.10 16.09 9.80
N LEU A 105 -7.17 15.12 9.77
CA LEU A 105 -5.78 15.36 10.15
C LEU A 105 -5.12 16.38 9.21
N LEU A 106 -5.24 16.21 7.90
CA LEU A 106 -4.70 17.14 6.90
C LEU A 106 -5.28 18.55 7.05
N ASP A 107 -6.59 18.66 7.28
CA ASP A 107 -7.25 19.94 7.53
C ASP A 107 -6.70 20.64 8.80
N HIS A 108 -6.25 19.86 9.79
CA HIS A 108 -5.68 20.38 11.03
C HIS A 108 -4.19 20.77 10.90
N ILE A 109 -3.37 19.95 10.24
CA ILE A 109 -1.91 20.13 10.19
C ILE A 109 -1.43 20.89 8.95
N GLY A 110 -2.29 21.04 7.94
CA GLY A 110 -1.98 21.66 6.66
C GLY A 110 -1.25 20.72 5.68
N PRO A 111 -0.67 21.27 4.59
CA PRO A 111 -0.08 20.48 3.52
C PRO A 111 1.08 19.57 3.96
N ALA A 112 0.98 18.27 3.69
CA ALA A 112 1.94 17.26 4.14
C ALA A 112 2.26 16.21 3.05
N TYR A 113 3.35 15.46 3.26
CA TYR A 113 3.58 14.21 2.55
C TYR A 113 2.92 13.08 3.33
N LEU A 114 2.21 12.21 2.63
CA LEU A 114 1.55 11.04 3.23
C LEU A 114 2.33 9.78 2.84
N ILE A 115 2.74 8.97 3.82
CA ILE A 115 3.37 7.67 3.59
C ILE A 115 2.39 6.59 4.04
N THR A 116 2.03 5.68 3.13
CA THR A 116 1.11 4.57 3.38
C THR A 116 1.75 3.23 3.08
N HIS A 117 1.25 2.16 3.70
CA HIS A 117 1.75 0.79 3.47
C HIS A 117 0.61 -0.21 3.35
N SER A 118 0.68 -1.14 2.39
CA SER A 118 -0.25 -2.27 2.27
C SER A 118 -1.72 -1.81 2.20
N GLN A 119 -2.59 -2.29 3.09
CA GLN A 119 -3.97 -1.82 3.29
C GLN A 119 -4.08 -0.28 3.36
N GLY A 120 -3.05 0.41 3.86
CA GLY A 120 -3.01 1.86 3.89
C GLY A 120 -2.94 2.51 2.50
N GLY A 121 -2.55 1.77 1.45
CA GLY A 121 -2.47 2.28 0.08
C GLY A 121 -3.79 2.89 -0.41
N PRO A 122 -4.88 2.11 -0.49
CA PRO A 122 -6.22 2.63 -0.76
C PRO A 122 -6.63 3.79 0.15
N HIS A 123 -6.27 3.76 1.44
CA HIS A 123 -6.53 4.88 2.37
C HIS A 123 -5.83 6.18 1.92
N GLY A 124 -4.60 6.08 1.44
CA GLY A 124 -3.86 7.20 0.86
C GLY A 124 -4.51 7.72 -0.43
N PHE A 125 -5.00 6.82 -1.30
CA PHE A 125 -5.70 7.21 -2.52
C PHE A 125 -7.00 7.95 -2.24
N VAL A 126 -7.84 7.48 -1.29
CA VAL A 126 -9.06 8.22 -0.92
C VAL A 126 -8.75 9.55 -0.24
N ALA A 127 -7.73 9.63 0.62
CA ALA A 127 -7.32 10.90 1.21
C ALA A 127 -6.85 11.91 0.15
N ALA A 128 -6.04 11.46 -0.81
CA ALA A 128 -5.55 12.26 -1.93
C ALA A 128 -6.67 12.71 -2.87
N ASP A 129 -7.68 11.86 -3.11
CA ASP A 129 -8.85 12.23 -3.91
C ASP A 129 -9.72 13.30 -3.22
N ASN A 130 -9.76 13.30 -1.88
CA ASN A 130 -10.61 14.20 -1.08
C ASN A 130 -9.91 15.49 -0.64
N ARG A 131 -8.58 15.50 -0.53
CA ARG A 131 -7.75 16.66 -0.18
C ARG A 131 -6.50 16.77 -1.08
N PRO A 132 -6.67 16.82 -2.41
CA PRO A 132 -5.53 16.84 -3.34
C PRO A 132 -4.59 18.03 -3.08
N ASP A 133 -5.13 19.17 -2.67
CA ASP A 133 -4.35 20.40 -2.44
C ASP A 133 -3.57 20.39 -1.10
N LEU A 134 -3.86 19.43 -0.20
CA LEU A 134 -3.14 19.27 1.07
C LEU A 134 -2.13 18.11 1.04
N ILE A 135 -2.08 17.33 -0.04
CA ILE A 135 -1.09 16.25 -0.18
C ILE A 135 0.00 16.71 -1.15
N LYS A 136 1.16 17.11 -0.59
CA LYS A 136 2.35 17.49 -1.37
C LYS A 136 2.94 16.32 -2.17
N GLY A 137 2.68 15.10 -1.70
CA GLY A 137 3.02 13.86 -2.37
C GLY A 137 2.59 12.65 -1.55
N LEU A 138 2.19 11.59 -2.24
CA LEU A 138 1.81 10.31 -1.63
C LEU A 138 2.89 9.27 -1.91
N VAL A 139 3.54 8.77 -0.87
CA VAL A 139 4.45 7.62 -0.94
C VAL A 139 3.67 6.37 -0.55
N SER A 140 3.39 5.51 -1.52
CA SER A 140 2.64 4.28 -1.34
C SER A 140 3.55 3.08 -1.38
N LEU A 141 3.85 2.52 -0.22
CA LEU A 141 4.71 1.34 -0.06
C LEU A 141 3.86 0.10 -0.26
N GLU A 142 4.01 -0.56 -1.41
CA GLU A 142 3.29 -1.79 -1.71
C GLU A 142 1.78 -1.69 -1.39
N PRO A 143 1.01 -0.82 -2.08
CA PRO A 143 -0.41 -0.63 -1.82
C PRO A 143 -1.23 -1.90 -2.06
N GLU A 144 -2.21 -2.17 -1.19
CA GLU A 144 -3.18 -3.25 -1.39
C GLU A 144 -3.81 -3.14 -2.79
N GLY A 145 -3.74 -4.24 -3.52
CA GLY A 145 -4.05 -4.31 -4.94
C GLY A 145 -4.05 -5.77 -5.40
N PRO A 146 -3.96 -6.03 -6.72
CA PRO A 146 -4.00 -5.07 -7.82
C PRO A 146 -5.38 -4.40 -7.99
N PRO A 147 -5.57 -3.55 -9.01
CA PRO A 147 -6.88 -3.00 -9.31
C PRO A 147 -7.96 -4.08 -9.51
N PHE A 148 -9.17 -3.78 -9.04
CA PHE A 148 -10.40 -4.59 -9.09
C PHE A 148 -10.39 -5.89 -8.28
N ILE A 149 -9.36 -6.72 -8.41
CA ILE A 149 -9.33 -8.10 -7.85
C ILE A 149 -8.15 -8.30 -6.91
N ASN A 150 -8.25 -9.28 -6.02
CA ASN A 150 -7.11 -9.77 -5.25
C ASN A 150 -6.23 -10.72 -6.07
N GLU A 151 -4.93 -10.67 -5.82
CA GLU A 151 -3.91 -11.52 -6.45
C GLU A 151 -2.91 -11.99 -5.38
N VAL A 152 -2.41 -13.23 -5.51
CA VAL A 152 -1.57 -13.95 -4.54
C VAL A 152 -2.23 -14.24 -3.17
N ILE A 153 -2.82 -13.23 -2.54
CA ILE A 153 -3.47 -13.30 -1.22
C ILE A 153 -4.99 -13.20 -1.41
N HIS A 154 -5.76 -14.08 -0.76
CA HIS A 154 -7.24 -14.06 -0.78
C HIS A 154 -7.85 -13.95 -2.20
N VAL A 155 -7.33 -14.75 -3.14
CA VAL A 155 -7.81 -14.79 -4.53
C VAL A 155 -9.20 -15.41 -4.59
N THR A 156 -10.21 -14.58 -4.81
CA THR A 156 -11.63 -15.01 -4.94
C THR A 156 -12.13 -15.01 -6.39
N GLY A 157 -11.44 -14.29 -7.28
CA GLY A 157 -11.93 -14.03 -8.64
C GLY A 157 -13.05 -12.98 -8.72
N GLU A 158 -13.43 -12.40 -7.58
CA GLU A 158 -14.47 -11.38 -7.47
C GLU A 158 -13.88 -9.97 -7.50
N VAL A 159 -14.71 -8.99 -7.90
CA VAL A 159 -14.36 -7.58 -7.81
C VAL A 159 -14.48 -7.13 -6.35
N VAL A 160 -13.32 -6.90 -5.73
CA VAL A 160 -13.21 -6.42 -4.34
C VAL A 160 -12.87 -4.93 -4.26
N ARG A 161 -12.41 -4.32 -5.36
CA ARG A 161 -12.14 -2.87 -5.50
C ARG A 161 -12.91 -2.31 -6.69
N PRO A 162 -14.24 -2.11 -6.55
CA PRO A 162 -15.11 -1.71 -7.65
C PRO A 162 -14.73 -0.40 -8.35
N TYR A 163 -14.02 0.51 -7.66
CA TYR A 163 -13.54 1.77 -8.25
C TYR A 163 -12.08 1.67 -8.75
N GLY A 164 -11.65 0.48 -9.16
CA GLY A 164 -10.30 0.21 -9.63
C GLY A 164 -9.34 -0.01 -8.47
N ILE A 165 -8.94 1.05 -7.77
CA ILE A 165 -7.92 1.00 -6.71
C ILE A 165 -8.48 1.16 -5.29
N THR A 166 -9.78 1.37 -5.17
CA THR A 166 -10.48 1.58 -3.89
C THR A 166 -11.81 0.82 -3.87
N VAL A 167 -12.28 0.52 -2.66
CA VAL A 167 -13.67 0.08 -2.40
C VAL A 167 -14.62 1.26 -2.38
N THR A 168 -14.18 2.37 -1.79
CA THR A 168 -14.93 3.63 -1.64
C THR A 168 -14.87 4.42 -2.94
N PRO A 169 -15.95 5.14 -3.32
CA PRO A 169 -15.95 5.99 -4.51
C PRO A 169 -14.84 7.05 -4.50
N ILE A 170 -14.18 7.21 -5.65
CA ILE A 170 -13.22 8.29 -5.95
C ILE A 170 -13.68 9.05 -7.20
N ALA A 171 -13.22 10.29 -7.37
CA ALA A 171 -13.68 11.15 -8.45
C ALA A 171 -13.09 10.76 -9.82
N TYR A 172 -13.96 10.35 -10.74
CA TYR A 172 -13.62 10.14 -12.15
C TYR A 172 -14.04 11.33 -13.03
N ASP A 173 -13.39 11.48 -14.17
CA ASP A 173 -13.78 12.39 -15.26
C ASP A 173 -13.78 11.65 -16.61
N PRO A 174 -14.93 11.52 -17.31
CA PRO A 174 -16.27 11.90 -16.85
C PRO A 174 -16.69 11.18 -15.54
N PRO A 175 -17.62 11.75 -14.74
CA PRO A 175 -18.04 11.16 -13.47
C PRO A 175 -18.78 9.83 -13.66
N LEU A 176 -18.64 8.94 -12.67
CA LEU A 176 -19.39 7.68 -12.56
C LEU A 176 -20.61 7.90 -11.66
N ALA A 177 -21.79 7.42 -12.04
CA ALA A 177 -22.91 7.32 -11.09
C ALA A 177 -22.76 6.09 -10.18
N GLN A 178 -22.18 5.01 -10.71
CA GLN A 178 -21.88 3.78 -9.98
C GLN A 178 -20.66 3.06 -10.57
N ALA A 179 -20.00 2.24 -9.77
CA ALA A 179 -18.78 1.54 -10.16
C ALA A 179 -18.95 0.62 -11.39
N SER A 180 -20.13 0.06 -11.62
CA SER A 180 -20.39 -0.84 -12.76
C SER A 180 -20.32 -0.15 -14.13
N GLU A 181 -20.17 1.17 -14.17
CA GLU A 181 -19.89 1.92 -15.41
C GLU A 181 -18.41 1.89 -15.82
N LEU A 182 -17.52 1.31 -14.99
CA LEU A 182 -16.14 1.03 -15.37
C LEU A 182 -16.08 -0.28 -16.13
N ASP A 183 -16.10 -0.19 -17.45
CA ASP A 183 -15.77 -1.33 -18.32
C ASP A 183 -14.29 -1.67 -18.15
N THR A 184 -13.98 -2.97 -18.07
CA THR A 184 -12.61 -3.45 -17.89
C THR A 184 -12.13 -4.30 -19.05
N THR A 185 -10.82 -4.26 -19.32
CA THR A 185 -10.13 -5.17 -20.25
C THR A 185 -8.97 -5.87 -19.53
N ILE A 186 -8.66 -7.08 -19.99
CA ILE A 186 -7.55 -7.88 -19.46
C ILE A 186 -6.36 -7.76 -20.39
N VAL A 187 -5.21 -7.39 -19.84
CA VAL A 187 -3.92 -7.40 -20.54
C VAL A 187 -3.08 -8.56 -20.03
N SER A 188 -2.45 -9.27 -20.96
CA SER A 188 -1.55 -10.38 -20.65
C SER A 188 -0.42 -9.95 -19.69
N PRO A 189 0.08 -10.86 -18.84
CA PRO A 189 1.17 -10.55 -17.93
C PRO A 189 2.39 -9.91 -18.61
N ALA A 190 3.01 -8.95 -17.92
CA ALA A 190 4.21 -8.25 -18.43
C ALA A 190 5.45 -9.15 -18.54
N GLY A 191 5.42 -10.35 -17.97
CA GLY A 191 6.51 -11.33 -18.02
C GLY A 191 6.34 -12.44 -17.00
N PRO A 192 7.33 -13.34 -16.88
CA PRO A 192 7.34 -14.40 -15.89
C PRO A 192 7.18 -13.86 -14.46
N GLY A 193 6.33 -14.51 -13.66
CA GLY A 193 6.11 -14.11 -12.26
C GLY A 193 5.30 -12.84 -12.07
N LYS A 194 4.70 -12.28 -13.13
CA LYS A 194 3.75 -11.16 -13.07
C LYS A 194 2.32 -11.67 -13.30
N CYS A 195 1.34 -11.03 -12.69
CA CYS A 195 -0.07 -11.36 -12.94
C CYS A 195 -0.59 -10.69 -14.21
N LYS A 196 -1.81 -11.07 -14.62
CA LYS A 196 -2.57 -10.34 -15.63
C LYS A 196 -2.97 -8.97 -15.08
N LEU A 197 -3.07 -7.97 -15.96
CA LEU A 197 -3.53 -6.64 -15.58
C LEU A 197 -5.01 -6.49 -15.92
N ILE A 198 -5.77 -5.84 -15.05
CA ILE A 198 -7.14 -5.41 -15.32
C ILE A 198 -7.14 -3.87 -15.40
N LEU A 199 -7.42 -3.34 -16.59
CA LEU A 199 -7.42 -1.91 -16.89
C LEU A 199 -8.81 -1.45 -17.33
N GLN A 200 -9.03 -0.14 -17.39
CA GLN A 200 -10.24 0.41 -18.01
C GLN A 200 -10.25 0.08 -19.51
N ALA A 201 -11.40 -0.32 -20.05
CA ALA A 201 -11.60 -0.52 -21.48
C ALA A 201 -11.97 0.80 -22.19
N GLY A 202 -11.77 0.85 -23.52
CA GLY A 202 -12.18 1.97 -24.36
C GLY A 202 -11.49 3.30 -23.97
N ASN A 203 -12.26 4.38 -23.93
CA ASN A 203 -11.78 5.69 -23.51
C ASN A 203 -11.70 5.75 -21.98
N ALA A 204 -10.53 5.41 -21.44
CA ALA A 204 -10.30 5.40 -20.00
C ALA A 204 -10.60 6.74 -19.35
N ARG A 205 -11.42 6.71 -18.30
CA ARG A 205 -11.76 7.87 -17.48
C ARG A 205 -10.55 8.30 -16.66
N LYS A 206 -10.45 9.59 -16.38
CA LYS A 206 -9.38 10.18 -15.58
C LYS A 206 -9.72 10.17 -14.11
N LEU A 207 -8.74 9.90 -13.25
CA LEU A 207 -8.85 10.03 -11.81
C LEU A 207 -8.72 11.52 -11.46
N ARG A 208 -9.86 12.22 -11.44
CA ARG A 208 -9.95 13.68 -11.55
C ARG A 208 -9.15 14.41 -10.49
N ASN A 209 -9.31 14.02 -9.22
CA ASN A 209 -8.62 14.70 -8.12
C ASN A 209 -7.26 14.07 -7.87
N LEU A 210 -7.17 12.73 -7.91
CA LEU A 210 -5.91 12.01 -7.70
C LEU A 210 -4.83 12.40 -8.72
N SER A 211 -5.21 12.77 -9.96
CA SER A 211 -4.26 13.23 -10.99
C SER A 211 -3.51 14.51 -10.64
N LYS A 212 -3.96 15.25 -9.62
CA LYS A 212 -3.29 16.46 -9.11
C LYS A 212 -2.17 16.15 -8.11
N VAL A 213 -2.09 14.92 -7.60
CA VAL A 213 -1.17 14.53 -6.54
C VAL A 213 -0.02 13.71 -7.14
N PRO A 214 1.25 14.10 -6.92
CA PRO A 214 2.38 13.27 -7.31
C PRO A 214 2.45 12.03 -6.40
N ILE A 215 2.57 10.85 -7.01
CA ILE A 215 2.64 9.57 -6.27
C ILE A 215 3.98 8.91 -6.51
N LEU A 216 4.62 8.45 -5.44
CA LEU A 216 5.71 7.47 -5.48
C LEU A 216 5.15 6.12 -5.05
N LEU A 217 5.13 5.14 -5.94
CA LEU A 217 4.81 3.76 -5.58
C LEU A 217 6.11 2.98 -5.39
N VAL A 218 6.27 2.29 -4.27
CA VAL A 218 7.49 1.53 -3.94
C VAL A 218 7.18 0.05 -3.90
N SER A 219 7.96 -0.76 -4.62
CA SER A 219 7.84 -2.22 -4.65
C SER A 219 9.16 -2.88 -4.27
N THR A 220 9.11 -3.98 -3.53
CA THR A 220 10.29 -4.76 -3.13
C THR A 220 10.43 -6.04 -3.94
N GLU A 221 11.65 -6.54 -4.02
CA GLU A 221 11.99 -7.68 -4.86
C GLU A 221 11.29 -8.98 -4.45
N ALA A 222 11.21 -9.28 -3.15
CA ALA A 222 10.76 -10.58 -2.64
C ALA A 222 9.33 -10.59 -2.05
N SER A 223 8.65 -9.44 -2.06
CA SER A 223 7.24 -9.36 -1.67
C SER A 223 6.32 -9.99 -2.72
N TYR A 224 5.13 -10.40 -2.29
CA TYR A 224 4.06 -10.81 -3.20
C TYR A 224 3.59 -9.65 -4.09
N HIS A 225 3.83 -8.40 -3.68
CA HIS A 225 3.58 -7.21 -4.50
C HIS A 225 4.44 -7.14 -5.77
N ALA A 226 5.60 -7.81 -5.80
CA ALA A 226 6.41 -7.96 -7.01
C ALA A 226 5.61 -8.60 -8.16
N VAL A 227 4.55 -9.35 -7.85
CA VAL A 227 3.66 -9.97 -8.84
C VAL A 227 2.77 -8.95 -9.53
N TYR A 228 2.31 -7.90 -8.83
CA TYR A 228 1.16 -7.12 -9.30
C TYR A 228 1.25 -5.59 -9.16
N ASP A 229 2.22 -5.00 -8.46
CA ASP A 229 2.25 -3.54 -8.26
C ASP A 229 2.33 -2.75 -9.58
N HIS A 230 2.98 -3.33 -10.60
CA HIS A 230 2.96 -2.79 -11.97
C HIS A 230 1.55 -2.59 -12.55
N CYS A 231 0.56 -3.38 -12.12
CA CYS A 231 -0.85 -3.20 -12.50
C CYS A 231 -1.40 -1.90 -11.89
N THR A 232 -1.12 -1.66 -10.62
CA THR A 232 -1.54 -0.45 -9.90
C THR A 232 -0.92 0.79 -10.52
N VAL A 233 0.39 0.73 -10.84
CA VAL A 233 1.10 1.80 -11.54
C VAL A 233 0.44 2.10 -12.89
N GLN A 234 0.20 1.09 -13.72
CA GLN A 234 -0.39 1.29 -15.05
C GLN A 234 -1.83 1.79 -14.97
N TYR A 235 -2.63 1.34 -14.00
CA TYR A 235 -3.99 1.83 -13.81
C TYR A 235 -4.02 3.31 -13.42
N LEU A 236 -3.16 3.71 -12.48
CA LEU A 236 -3.02 5.11 -12.08
C LEU A 236 -2.56 5.99 -13.26
N GLN A 237 -1.57 5.54 -14.04
CA GLN A 237 -1.10 6.23 -15.24
C GLN A 237 -2.20 6.34 -16.30
N GLN A 238 -2.98 5.28 -16.53
CA GLN A 238 -4.15 5.29 -17.43
C GLN A 238 -5.17 6.35 -16.98
N GLY A 239 -5.39 6.44 -15.67
CA GLY A 239 -6.19 7.47 -15.00
C GLY A 239 -5.62 8.89 -15.05
N GLY A 240 -4.44 9.10 -15.65
CA GLY A 240 -3.79 10.41 -15.78
C GLY A 240 -3.03 10.86 -14.54
N VAL A 241 -2.73 9.96 -13.60
CA VAL A 241 -1.95 10.28 -12.40
C VAL A 241 -0.46 10.25 -12.70
N HIS A 242 0.27 11.25 -12.20
CA HIS A 242 1.73 11.25 -12.26
C HIS A 242 2.31 10.32 -11.18
N VAL A 243 2.57 9.08 -11.58
CA VAL A 243 3.16 8.05 -10.72
C VAL A 243 4.60 7.78 -11.12
N GLU A 244 5.52 7.99 -10.19
CA GLU A 244 6.86 7.40 -10.23
C GLU A 244 6.82 6.03 -9.56
N TRP A 245 7.40 5.04 -10.21
CA TRP A 245 7.52 3.69 -9.66
C TRP A 245 8.98 3.43 -9.26
N LEU A 246 9.16 3.12 -7.99
CA LEU A 246 10.42 2.75 -7.37
C LEU A 246 10.44 1.22 -7.21
N ASP A 247 10.77 0.50 -8.28
CA ASP A 247 11.06 -0.93 -8.19
C ASP A 247 12.48 -1.08 -7.61
N LEU A 248 12.57 -1.29 -6.30
CA LEU A 248 13.84 -1.31 -5.55
C LEU A 248 14.97 -2.15 -6.17
N PRO A 249 14.74 -3.35 -6.74
CA PRO A 249 15.79 -4.09 -7.45
C PRO A 249 16.40 -3.34 -8.64
N GLU A 250 15.67 -2.45 -9.32
CA GLU A 250 16.24 -1.62 -10.40
C GLU A 250 17.25 -0.59 -9.89
N LEU A 251 17.20 -0.29 -8.59
CA LEU A 251 18.14 0.61 -7.89
C LEU A 251 19.27 -0.14 -7.19
N GLY A 252 19.38 -1.45 -7.38
CA GLY A 252 20.37 -2.29 -6.69
C GLY A 252 20.01 -2.61 -5.24
N ILE A 253 18.77 -2.36 -4.81
CA ILE A 253 18.27 -2.68 -3.47
C ILE A 253 17.52 -4.01 -3.55
N HIS A 254 18.16 -5.08 -3.07
CA HIS A 254 17.70 -6.46 -3.26
C HIS A 254 17.32 -7.16 -1.96
N GLY A 255 16.48 -8.18 -2.11
CA GLY A 255 16.14 -9.14 -1.08
C GLY A 255 15.13 -8.67 -0.04
N ASN A 256 14.52 -7.50 -0.24
CA ASN A 256 13.49 -6.96 0.62
C ASN A 256 12.13 -7.64 0.42
N GLY A 257 11.40 -7.86 1.50
CA GLY A 257 10.01 -8.30 1.50
C GLY A 257 9.04 -7.18 1.86
N HIS A 258 7.79 -7.56 2.17
CA HIS A 258 6.69 -6.61 2.39
C HIS A 258 6.93 -5.63 3.56
N LEU A 259 7.73 -6.02 4.55
CA LEU A 259 8.02 -5.21 5.74
C LEU A 259 9.33 -4.43 5.62
N MET A 260 9.59 -3.86 4.45
CA MET A 260 10.85 -3.20 4.08
C MET A 260 11.39 -2.16 5.10
N PHE A 261 10.51 -1.54 5.88
CA PHE A 261 10.85 -0.59 6.94
C PHE A 261 11.37 -1.24 8.23
N MET A 262 11.19 -2.54 8.41
CA MET A 262 11.70 -3.36 9.51
C MET A 262 12.94 -4.18 9.14
N GLU A 263 13.34 -4.15 7.88
CA GLU A 263 14.41 -4.99 7.35
C GLU A 263 15.80 -4.38 7.52
N LYS A 264 16.86 -5.18 7.38
CA LYS A 264 18.25 -4.81 7.73
C LYS A 264 18.75 -3.55 7.00
N ASN A 265 18.33 -3.36 5.75
CA ASN A 265 18.68 -2.23 4.89
C ASN A 265 17.57 -1.16 4.83
N ASN A 266 16.67 -1.12 5.84
CA ASN A 266 15.54 -0.18 5.84
C ASN A 266 15.94 1.30 5.69
N LEU A 267 17.15 1.69 6.13
CA LEU A 267 17.63 3.08 6.02
C LEU A 267 18.07 3.45 4.60
N ASP A 268 18.47 2.48 3.78
CA ASP A 268 18.77 2.71 2.37
C ASP A 268 17.48 3.07 1.62
N ILE A 269 16.40 2.35 1.91
CA ILE A 269 15.07 2.61 1.35
C ILE A 269 14.52 3.94 1.87
N ALA A 270 14.62 4.21 3.17
CA ALA A 270 14.20 5.48 3.76
C ALA A 270 14.93 6.67 3.13
N SER A 271 16.23 6.54 2.86
CA SER A 271 17.05 7.54 2.18
C SER A 271 16.57 7.81 0.76
N THR A 272 16.26 6.77 -0.01
CA THR A 272 15.74 6.92 -1.38
C THR A 272 14.38 7.64 -1.39
N ILE A 273 13.49 7.30 -0.48
CA ILE A 273 12.20 7.98 -0.32
C ILE A 273 12.40 9.44 0.12
N GLU A 274 13.28 9.69 1.08
CA GLU A 274 13.58 11.04 1.56
C GLU A 274 14.15 11.92 0.44
N GLN A 275 15.04 11.40 -0.41
CA GLN A 275 15.53 12.11 -1.59
C GLN A 275 14.41 12.44 -2.60
N TRP A 276 13.42 11.57 -2.75
CA TRP A 276 12.24 11.86 -3.58
C TRP A 276 11.40 12.99 -2.99
N ILE A 277 11.23 13.03 -1.66
CA ILE A 277 10.53 14.09 -0.92
C ILE A 277 11.31 15.41 -1.02
N ALA A 278 12.62 15.39 -0.76
CA ALA A 278 13.47 16.59 -0.71
C ALA A 278 13.51 17.34 -2.06
N ARG A 279 13.60 16.61 -3.18
CA ARG A 279 13.59 17.18 -4.55
C ARG A 279 12.30 17.95 -4.91
N ARG A 280 11.25 17.83 -4.11
CA ARG A 280 9.95 18.49 -4.32
C ARG A 280 9.69 19.64 -3.35
N ASN A 281 10.56 19.80 -2.34
CA ASN A 281 10.53 20.95 -1.43
C ASN A 281 11.45 22.08 -1.90
N SER A 282 12.31 21.83 -2.89
CA SER A 282 13.17 22.80 -3.57
C SER A 282 12.47 23.45 -4.75
#